data_AF-A0A453I384-F1
#
_entry.id   AF-A0A453I384-F1
#
_cell.length_a   1.000
_cell.length_b   1.000
_cell.length_c   1.000
_cell.angle_alpha   90.00
_cell.angle_beta   90.00
_cell.angle_gamma   90.00
#
_symmetry.space_group_name_H-M   'P 1'
#
loop_
_entity.id
_entity.type
_entity.pdbx_description
1 polymer ?
#
loop_
_entity_poly.entity_id
_entity_poly.type
_entity_poly.pdbx_seq_one_letter_code
_entity_poly.pdbx_strand_id
1 'polypeptide(L)'
;FHCRNCSSLKPLKLHSTMLQRRRVVIHSIRLPKNSTIADVIIDLKTKVDLSSPTAELRVLEVFYHKIYKIFPLHEKIENINDQYWTLRAEEVPEEEKNPSQHDRLIHVYHFTKDPLQNQQIQNFGDPFFLAICEGETLAEVKGRIQRKLQVPDEEFSKWKFAFISMNRPDYLQDSDVVSARFQRRDVYGAWEQYLGLEHTDTAPKRAYTANQNRHTHEKPVRIYN
;
A
#
# COMPACT_ATOMS: atom_id res chain seq x y z
N PHE A 1 -29.18 -38.38 -5.05
CA PHE A 1 -28.61 -37.12 -5.58
C PHE A 1 -27.42 -36.70 -4.72
N HIS A 2 -26.21 -37.09 -5.11
CA HIS A 2 -24.98 -36.59 -4.50
C HIS A 2 -24.61 -35.31 -5.26
N CYS A 3 -24.63 -34.16 -4.59
CA CYS A 3 -24.15 -32.90 -5.14
C CYS A 3 -22.63 -33.02 -5.33
N ARG A 4 -22.19 -33.45 -6.52
CA ARG A 4 -20.78 -33.37 -6.92
C ARG A 4 -20.52 -31.92 -7.31
N ASN A 5 -19.58 -31.29 -6.59
CA ASN A 5 -19.19 -29.87 -6.66
C ASN A 5 -19.90 -28.92 -5.68
N CYS A 6 -19.86 -29.22 -4.39
CA CYS A 6 -19.75 -28.14 -3.39
C CYS A 6 -18.33 -27.54 -3.50
N SER A 7 -18.12 -26.64 -4.48
CA SER A 7 -16.87 -25.91 -4.61
C SER A 7 -16.58 -25.20 -3.29
N SER A 8 -15.52 -25.62 -2.59
CA SER A 8 -15.14 -25.01 -1.32
C SER A 8 -14.88 -23.52 -1.55
N LEU A 9 -15.61 -22.67 -0.83
CA LEU A 9 -15.52 -21.22 -0.96
C LEU A 9 -14.38 -20.68 -0.08
N LYS A 10 -13.69 -19.64 -0.55
CA LYS A 10 -12.73 -18.85 0.21
C LYS A 10 -13.29 -17.45 0.47
N PRO A 11 -13.42 -17.04 1.75
CA PRO A 11 -13.69 -15.64 2.08
C PRO A 11 -12.41 -14.82 1.94
N LEU A 12 -12.53 -13.59 1.46
CA LEU A 12 -11.47 -12.58 1.44
C LEU A 12 -12.06 -11.27 1.97
N LYS A 13 -11.25 -10.53 2.74
CA LYS A 13 -11.59 -9.17 3.19
C LYS A 13 -10.70 -8.18 2.44
N LEU A 14 -11.29 -7.40 1.55
CA LEU A 14 -10.56 -6.37 0.81
C LEU A 14 -10.85 -4.99 1.39
N HIS A 15 -9.80 -4.28 1.70
CA HIS A 15 -9.83 -2.86 2.05
C HIS A 15 -9.83 -2.07 0.75
N SER A 16 -10.89 -1.33 0.46
CA SER A 16 -10.95 -0.45 -0.71
C SER A 16 -10.72 0.99 -0.29
N THR A 17 -9.88 1.69 -1.04
CA THR A 17 -9.72 3.15 -0.93
C THR A 17 -10.12 3.75 -2.28
N MET A 18 -11.40 4.12 -2.42
CA MET A 18 -11.88 4.76 -3.65
C MET A 18 -11.62 6.26 -3.62
N LEU A 19 -11.23 6.81 -4.78
CA LEU A 19 -10.77 8.19 -4.98
C LEU A 19 -11.71 9.24 -4.38
N GLN A 20 -13.03 8.98 -4.38
CA GLN A 20 -14.02 9.97 -3.95
C GLN A 20 -14.27 10.02 -2.43
N ARG A 21 -13.98 8.96 -1.66
CA ARG A 21 -14.47 8.86 -0.28
C ARG A 21 -13.41 8.88 0.81
N ARG A 22 -12.11 8.72 0.51
CA ARG A 22 -10.96 8.71 1.47
C ARG A 22 -11.13 7.85 2.74
N ARG A 23 -12.22 7.10 2.85
CA ARG A 23 -12.54 6.19 3.93
C ARG A 23 -12.29 4.80 3.40
N VAL A 24 -11.45 4.06 4.11
CA VAL A 24 -11.24 2.66 3.83
C VAL A 24 -12.55 1.92 4.11
N VAL A 25 -13.11 1.26 3.09
CA VAL A 25 -14.28 0.40 3.21
C VAL A 25 -13.84 -1.04 3.12
N ILE A 26 -14.33 -1.90 4.01
CA ILE A 26 -14.00 -3.33 4.01
C ILE A 26 -15.10 -4.08 3.27
N HIS A 27 -14.75 -4.72 2.16
CA HIS A 27 -15.64 -5.57 1.39
C HIS A 27 -15.35 -7.05 1.67
N SER A 28 -16.39 -7.79 2.01
CA SER A 28 -16.31 -9.25 2.12
C SER A 28 -16.64 -9.87 0.75
N ILE A 29 -15.68 -10.60 0.20
CA ILE A 29 -15.79 -11.32 -1.06
C ILE A 29 -15.71 -12.82 -0.75
N ARG A 30 -16.60 -13.62 -1.32
CA ARG A 30 -16.64 -15.06 -1.10
C ARG A 30 -16.83 -15.77 -2.42
N LEU A 31 -15.76 -16.40 -2.89
CA LEU A 31 -15.71 -17.04 -4.21
C LEU A 31 -15.20 -18.48 -4.08
N PRO A 32 -15.43 -19.35 -5.07
CA PRO A 32 -14.79 -20.67 -5.15
C PRO A 32 -13.27 -20.57 -5.00
N LYS A 33 -12.64 -21.51 -4.28
CA LYS A 33 -11.18 -21.50 -4.04
C LYS A 33 -10.33 -21.42 -5.32
N ASN A 34 -10.82 -22.01 -6.40
CA ASN A 34 -10.16 -22.01 -7.70
C ASN A 34 -10.37 -20.72 -8.52
N SER A 35 -11.14 -19.75 -8.01
CA SER A 35 -11.27 -18.42 -8.60
C SER A 35 -9.94 -17.68 -8.59
N THR A 36 -9.88 -16.63 -9.42
CA THR A 36 -8.71 -15.81 -9.65
C THR A 36 -8.90 -14.39 -9.10
N ILE A 37 -7.82 -13.62 -9.08
CA ILE A 37 -7.86 -12.19 -8.73
C ILE A 37 -8.76 -11.40 -9.69
N ALA A 38 -8.84 -11.80 -10.97
CA ALA A 38 -9.78 -11.22 -11.92
C ALA A 38 -11.24 -11.38 -11.45
N ASP A 39 -11.61 -12.58 -10.95
CA ASP A 39 -12.96 -12.84 -10.43
C ASP A 39 -13.25 -12.00 -9.18
N VAL A 40 -12.25 -11.81 -8.31
CA VAL A 40 -12.35 -10.93 -7.13
C VAL A 40 -12.62 -9.49 -7.55
N ILE A 41 -11.91 -8.99 -8.57
CA ILE A 41 -12.11 -7.64 -9.12
C ILE A 41 -13.52 -7.50 -9.71
N ILE A 42 -13.99 -8.48 -10.47
CA ILE A 42 -15.35 -8.47 -11.05
C ILE A 42 -16.40 -8.38 -9.95
N ASP A 43 -16.31 -9.23 -8.92
CA ASP A 43 -17.24 -9.18 -7.77
C ASP A 43 -17.13 -7.84 -7.02
N LEU A 44 -15.92 -7.33 -6.80
CA LEU A 44 -15.69 -6.04 -6.13
C LEU A 44 -16.33 -4.88 -6.88
N LYS A 45 -16.19 -4.83 -8.22
CA LYS A 45 -16.76 -3.76 -9.07
C LYS A 45 -18.27 -3.63 -8.93
N THR A 46 -18.98 -4.70 -8.53
CA THR A 46 -20.43 -4.64 -8.28
C THR A 46 -20.80 -4.00 -6.94
N LYS A 47 -19.82 -3.81 -6.04
CA LYS A 47 -20.00 -3.37 -4.65
C LYS A 47 -19.42 -1.99 -4.37
N VAL A 48 -18.84 -1.34 -5.38
CA VAL A 48 -18.09 -0.08 -5.24
C VAL A 48 -18.51 0.91 -6.31
N ASP A 49 -18.51 2.19 -5.94
CA ASP A 49 -18.68 3.29 -6.87
C ASP A 49 -17.32 3.61 -7.49
N LEU A 50 -17.19 3.42 -8.81
CA LEU A 50 -15.96 3.68 -9.54
C LEU A 50 -15.93 5.10 -10.11
N SER A 51 -14.74 5.66 -10.30
CA SER A 51 -14.59 6.96 -10.99
C SER A 51 -15.08 6.94 -12.44
N SER A 52 -14.98 5.79 -13.12
CA SER A 52 -15.48 5.57 -14.48
C SER A 52 -15.87 4.10 -14.71
N PRO A 53 -16.74 3.80 -15.68
CA PRO A 53 -17.11 2.42 -16.02
C PRO A 53 -15.92 1.55 -16.47
N THR A 54 -14.89 2.19 -17.03
CA THR A 54 -13.66 1.56 -17.52
C THR A 54 -12.53 1.59 -16.50
N ALA A 55 -12.79 2.01 -15.25
CA ALA A 55 -11.77 2.03 -14.22
C ALA A 55 -11.17 0.64 -14.01
N GLU A 56 -9.84 0.58 -14.02
CA GLU A 56 -9.10 -0.64 -13.73
C GLU A 56 -8.84 -0.70 -12.23
N LEU A 57 -9.00 -1.89 -11.65
CA LEU A 57 -8.68 -2.13 -10.25
C LEU A 57 -7.45 -3.03 -10.18
N ARG A 58 -6.59 -2.78 -9.18
CA ARG A 58 -5.56 -3.73 -8.75
C ARG A 58 -5.84 -4.19 -7.33
N VAL A 59 -5.43 -5.43 -7.04
CA VAL A 59 -5.40 -5.97 -5.68
C VAL A 59 -3.95 -6.13 -5.27
N LEU A 60 -3.64 -5.71 -4.04
CA LEU A 60 -2.29 -5.72 -3.51
C LEU A 60 -2.24 -6.18 -2.04
N GLU A 61 -1.11 -6.72 -1.63
CA GLU A 61 -0.81 -7.10 -0.25
C GLU A 61 -0.04 -5.96 0.43
N VAL A 62 -0.59 -5.45 1.52
CA VAL A 62 0.06 -4.48 2.38
C VAL A 62 0.45 -5.14 3.70
N PHE A 63 1.72 -5.02 4.06
CA PHE A 63 2.26 -5.53 5.31
C PHE A 63 3.22 -4.51 5.94
N TYR A 64 3.05 -4.24 7.24
CA TYR A 64 3.81 -3.23 7.99
C TYR A 64 3.99 -1.91 7.22
N HIS A 65 2.89 -1.35 6.70
CA HIS A 65 2.88 -0.07 5.97
C HIS A 65 3.74 -0.07 4.70
N LYS A 66 4.01 -1.23 4.11
CA LYS A 66 4.67 -1.41 2.82
C LYS A 66 3.82 -2.25 1.89
N ILE A 67 3.89 -1.97 0.60
CA ILE A 67 3.26 -2.78 -0.44
C ILE A 67 4.24 -3.91 -0.78
N TYR A 68 3.78 -5.15 -0.61
CA TYR A 68 4.62 -6.34 -0.78
C TYR A 68 4.46 -6.97 -2.15
N LYS A 69 3.23 -6.95 -2.66
CA LYS A 69 2.85 -7.65 -3.88
C LYS A 69 1.67 -6.97 -4.54
N ILE A 70 1.76 -6.80 -5.86
CA ILE A 70 0.59 -6.61 -6.71
C ILE A 70 0.23 -7.99 -7.25
N PHE A 71 -1.02 -8.40 -7.06
CA PHE A 71 -1.46 -9.69 -7.57
C PHE A 71 -1.67 -9.65 -9.09
N PRO A 72 -1.10 -10.60 -9.85
CA PRO A 72 -1.47 -10.76 -11.24
C PRO A 72 -2.91 -11.31 -11.33
N LEU A 73 -3.64 -10.89 -12.37
CA LEU A 73 -5.06 -11.21 -12.55
C LEU A 73 -5.37 -12.71 -12.55
N HIS A 74 -4.43 -13.54 -13.00
CA HIS A 74 -4.58 -14.99 -13.11
C HIS A 74 -4.19 -15.74 -11.82
N GLU A 75 -3.69 -15.06 -10.79
CA GLU A 75 -3.35 -15.73 -9.53
C GLU A 75 -4.61 -16.27 -8.85
N LYS A 76 -4.54 -17.53 -8.42
CA LYS A 76 -5.64 -18.19 -7.74
C LYS A 76 -5.79 -17.71 -6.31
N ILE A 77 -7.04 -17.48 -5.90
CA ILE A 77 -7.32 -16.98 -4.57
C ILE A 77 -6.98 -18.00 -3.48
N GLU A 78 -6.98 -19.30 -3.76
CA GLU A 78 -6.59 -20.33 -2.79
C GLU A 78 -5.19 -20.10 -2.21
N ASN A 79 -4.27 -19.53 -2.98
CA ASN A 79 -2.88 -19.28 -2.59
C ASN A 79 -2.66 -18.05 -1.70
N ILE A 80 -3.67 -17.18 -1.59
CA ILE A 80 -3.54 -15.92 -0.83
C ILE A 80 -3.54 -16.18 0.68
N ASN A 81 -2.57 -15.65 1.42
CA ASN A 81 -2.60 -15.69 2.88
C ASN A 81 -3.17 -14.37 3.44
N ASP A 82 -4.46 -14.35 3.72
CA ASP A 82 -5.17 -13.17 4.23
C ASP A 82 -5.21 -13.08 5.77
N GLN A 83 -4.44 -13.92 6.48
CA GLN A 83 -4.43 -13.94 7.94
C GLN A 83 -3.57 -12.83 8.56
N TYR A 84 -2.49 -12.43 7.88
CA TYR A 84 -1.50 -11.50 8.42
C TYR A 84 -1.36 -10.22 7.60
N TRP A 85 -1.82 -10.24 6.35
CA TRP A 85 -1.63 -9.16 5.40
C TRP A 85 -2.95 -8.47 5.11
N THR A 86 -2.90 -7.17 4.89
CA THR A 86 -4.08 -6.43 4.46
C THR A 86 -4.18 -6.54 2.94
N LEU A 87 -5.24 -7.18 2.44
CA LEU A 87 -5.57 -7.13 1.03
C LEU A 87 -6.21 -5.77 0.74
N ARG A 88 -5.57 -4.96 -0.08
CA ARG A 88 -6.09 -3.67 -0.51
C ARG A 88 -6.47 -3.73 -1.98
N ALA A 89 -7.62 -3.14 -2.32
CA ALA A 89 -8.01 -2.87 -3.69
C ALA A 89 -8.07 -1.37 -3.92
N GLU A 90 -7.54 -0.93 -5.05
CA GLU A 90 -7.55 0.48 -5.45
C GLU A 90 -7.75 0.60 -6.96
N GLU A 91 -8.34 1.72 -7.37
CA GLU A 91 -8.34 2.12 -8.77
C GLU A 91 -6.93 2.46 -9.21
N VAL A 92 -6.53 1.93 -10.38
CA VAL A 92 -5.29 2.33 -11.04
C VAL A 92 -5.52 3.72 -11.66
N PRO A 93 -4.83 4.76 -11.17
CA PRO A 93 -4.97 6.10 -11.72
C PRO A 93 -4.57 6.16 -13.19
N GLU A 94 -5.18 7.05 -13.97
CA GLU A 94 -4.88 7.21 -15.39
C GLU A 94 -3.40 7.53 -15.64
N GLU A 95 -2.76 8.30 -14.75
CA GLU A 95 -1.32 8.62 -14.85
C GLU A 95 -0.40 7.40 -14.68
N GLU A 96 -0.91 6.29 -14.14
CA GLU A 96 -0.17 5.03 -14.04
C GLU A 96 -0.44 4.09 -15.24
N LYS A 97 -1.43 4.43 -16.08
CA LYS A 97 -1.78 3.65 -17.27
C LYS A 97 -0.95 4.11 -18.45
N ASN A 98 -0.33 3.16 -19.14
CA ASN A 98 0.56 3.41 -20.29
C ASN A 98 1.75 4.34 -19.95
N PRO A 99 2.56 4.01 -18.92
CA PRO A 99 3.78 4.76 -18.64
C PRO A 99 4.65 4.80 -19.90
N SER A 100 5.26 5.95 -20.19
CA SER A 100 6.29 6.03 -21.22
C SER A 100 7.45 5.09 -20.87
N GLN A 101 8.31 4.76 -21.84
CA GLN A 101 9.50 3.93 -21.59
C GLN A 101 10.42 4.50 -20.48
N HIS A 102 10.30 5.79 -20.19
CA HIS A 102 11.13 6.52 -19.25
C HIS A 102 10.46 6.75 -17.89
N ASP A 103 9.14 6.55 -17.81
CA ASP A 103 8.38 6.71 -16.58
C ASP A 103 8.60 5.52 -15.65
N ARG A 104 8.48 5.78 -14.35
CA ARG A 104 8.71 4.77 -13.31
C ARG A 104 7.57 4.80 -12.33
N LEU A 105 6.99 3.64 -12.06
CA LEU A 105 6.08 3.47 -10.94
C LEU A 105 6.89 3.15 -9.69
N ILE A 106 6.92 4.08 -8.74
CA ILE A 106 7.67 3.92 -7.49
C ILE A 106 6.73 3.76 -6.29
N HIS A 107 7.26 3.13 -5.24
CA HIS A 107 6.62 3.10 -3.94
C HIS A 107 6.90 4.40 -3.17
N VAL A 108 5.89 4.86 -2.44
CA VAL A 108 5.98 6.00 -1.53
C VAL A 108 5.45 5.59 -0.16
N TYR A 109 6.29 5.69 0.87
CA TYR A 109 5.99 5.26 2.24
C TYR A 109 6.22 6.38 3.24
N HIS A 110 5.36 6.47 4.25
CA HIS A 110 5.53 7.38 5.38
C HIS A 110 6.42 6.74 6.43
N PHE A 111 7.34 7.50 7.01
CA PHE A 111 8.18 6.98 8.08
C PHE A 111 8.56 8.02 9.13
N THR A 112 8.85 7.55 10.33
CA THR A 112 9.55 8.31 11.37
C THR A 112 10.93 7.71 11.59
N LYS A 113 11.86 8.54 12.04
CA LYS A 113 13.08 8.06 12.71
C LYS A 113 12.90 8.15 14.20
N ASP A 114 13.14 7.05 14.91
CA ASP A 114 13.25 7.08 16.36
C ASP A 114 14.70 7.45 16.75
N PRO A 115 14.92 8.62 17.41
CA PRO A 115 16.24 9.01 17.87
C PRO A 115 16.84 8.03 18.90
N LEU A 116 15.99 7.27 19.60
CA LEU A 116 16.38 6.35 20.68
C LEU A 116 16.72 4.94 20.17
N GLN A 117 16.30 4.57 18.95
CA GLN A 117 16.53 3.25 18.34
C GLN A 117 17.49 3.34 17.14
N ASN A 118 18.69 3.88 17.34
CA ASN A 118 19.73 3.98 16.29
C ASN A 118 19.23 4.59 14.96
N GLN A 119 18.27 5.51 15.01
CA GLN A 119 17.64 6.12 13.82
C GLN A 119 16.98 5.11 12.87
N GLN A 120 16.49 3.98 13.40
CA GLN A 120 15.77 2.99 12.61
C GLN A 120 14.51 3.60 12.01
N ILE A 121 14.28 3.30 10.72
CA ILE A 121 13.07 3.70 10.00
C ILE A 121 11.89 2.87 10.52
N GLN A 122 10.88 3.56 11.02
CA GLN A 122 9.57 2.97 11.32
C GLN A 122 8.54 3.50 10.31
N ASN A 123 8.02 2.61 9.46
CA ASN A 123 6.99 2.98 8.50
C ASN A 123 5.62 3.02 9.17
N PHE A 124 4.76 3.94 8.74
CA PHE A 124 3.39 4.08 9.21
C PHE A 124 2.47 4.55 8.07
N GLY A 125 1.19 4.79 8.38
CA GLY A 125 0.24 5.36 7.43
C GLY A 125 -0.16 4.41 6.30
N ASP A 126 -0.65 4.98 5.19
CA ASP A 126 -1.11 4.23 4.02
C ASP A 126 -0.08 4.35 2.88
N PRO A 127 0.59 3.25 2.48
CA PRO A 127 1.57 3.32 1.40
C PRO A 127 0.90 3.46 0.04
N PHE A 128 1.53 4.13 -0.92
CA PHE A 128 0.94 4.30 -2.24
C PHE A 128 1.98 4.27 -3.36
N PHE A 129 1.48 4.16 -4.59
CA PHE A 129 2.30 4.26 -5.80
C PHE A 129 2.30 5.69 -6.34
N LEU A 130 3.41 6.06 -6.97
CA LEU A 130 3.54 7.31 -7.70
C LEU A 130 4.27 7.05 -9.02
N ALA A 131 3.63 7.39 -10.13
CA ALA A 131 4.31 7.47 -11.43
C ALA A 131 5.20 8.72 -11.44
N ILE A 132 6.50 8.57 -11.67
CA ILE A 132 7.46 9.66 -11.83
C ILE A 132 8.00 9.68 -13.26
N CYS A 133 8.20 10.89 -13.79
CA CYS A 133 8.72 11.09 -15.14
C CYS A 133 10.24 11.26 -15.14
N GLU A 134 10.86 11.06 -16.31
CA GLU A 134 12.28 11.36 -16.49
C GLU A 134 12.53 12.87 -16.41
N GLY A 135 13.55 13.27 -15.65
CA GLY A 135 13.86 14.67 -15.40
C GLY A 135 12.99 15.36 -14.33
N GLU A 136 11.93 14.71 -13.83
CA GLU A 136 11.05 15.28 -12.81
C GLU A 136 11.81 15.53 -11.50
N THR A 137 11.78 16.78 -11.05
CA THR A 137 12.44 17.24 -9.83
C THR A 137 11.65 16.87 -8.59
N LEU A 138 12.31 16.84 -7.43
CA LEU A 138 11.63 16.62 -6.16
C LEU A 138 10.58 17.71 -5.88
N ALA A 139 10.82 18.97 -6.26
CA ALA A 139 9.87 20.05 -6.07
C ALA A 139 8.53 19.78 -6.79
N GLU A 140 8.58 19.28 -8.02
CA GLU A 140 7.41 18.91 -8.81
C GLU A 140 6.69 17.69 -8.21
N VAL A 141 7.46 16.66 -7.84
CA VAL A 141 6.96 15.45 -7.16
C VAL A 141 6.28 15.80 -5.84
N LYS A 142 6.85 16.69 -5.04
CA LYS A 142 6.28 17.21 -3.78
C LYS A 142 4.91 17.83 -4.02
N GLY A 143 4.77 18.69 -5.02
CA GLY A 143 3.48 19.32 -5.37
C GLY A 143 2.40 18.31 -5.79
N ARG A 144 2.78 17.19 -6.42
CA ARG A 144 1.86 16.09 -6.74
C ARG A 144 1.47 15.29 -5.50
N ILE A 145 2.43 14.91 -4.66
CA ILE A 145 2.21 14.19 -3.41
C ILE A 145 1.30 15.00 -2.48
N GLN A 146 1.57 16.29 -2.31
CA GLN A 146 0.78 17.17 -1.46
C GLN A 146 -0.69 17.23 -1.92
N ARG A 147 -0.93 17.40 -3.22
CA ARG A 147 -2.29 17.39 -3.80
C ARG A 147 -2.97 16.04 -3.62
N LYS A 148 -2.25 14.93 -3.83
CA LYS A 148 -2.76 13.56 -3.65
C LYS A 148 -3.20 13.32 -2.20
N LEU A 149 -2.37 13.75 -1.24
CA LEU A 149 -2.62 13.56 0.19
C LEU A 149 -3.53 14.65 0.80
N GLN A 150 -3.72 15.78 0.11
CA GLN A 150 -4.41 17.00 0.60
C GLN A 150 -3.89 17.43 1.98
N VAL A 151 -2.56 17.53 2.10
CA VAL A 151 -1.91 18.01 3.33
C VAL A 151 -1.75 19.53 3.24
N PRO A 152 -2.14 20.30 4.28
CA PRO A 152 -1.96 21.75 4.30
C PRO A 152 -0.49 22.15 4.12
N ASP A 153 -0.24 23.30 3.47
CA ASP A 153 1.12 23.80 3.20
C ASP A 153 1.99 23.86 4.47
N GLU A 154 1.43 24.34 5.58
CA GLU A 154 2.13 24.50 6.85
C GLU A 154 2.57 23.16 7.48
N GLU A 155 1.81 22.09 7.24
CA GLU A 155 2.18 20.75 7.70
C GLU A 155 3.18 20.12 6.74
N PHE A 156 2.92 20.22 5.43
CA PHE A 156 3.73 19.60 4.40
C PHE A 156 5.13 20.20 4.32
N SER A 157 5.30 21.50 4.62
CA SER A 157 6.61 22.16 4.65
C SER A 157 7.56 21.60 5.71
N LYS A 158 7.04 20.86 6.70
CA LYS A 158 7.82 20.23 7.78
C LYS A 158 8.34 18.84 7.37
N TRP A 159 7.83 18.27 6.28
CA TRP A 159 8.17 16.92 5.84
C TRP A 159 9.54 16.89 5.17
N LYS A 160 10.29 15.81 5.40
CA LYS A 160 11.55 15.54 4.68
C LYS A 160 11.36 14.37 3.73
N PHE A 161 12.08 14.41 2.62
CA PHE A 161 11.94 13.43 1.55
C PHE A 161 13.28 12.74 1.37
N ALA A 162 13.26 11.42 1.30
CA ALA A 162 14.46 10.62 1.18
C ALA A 162 14.26 9.50 0.16
N PHE A 163 15.28 9.24 -0.65
CA PHE A 163 15.41 7.96 -1.31
C PHE A 163 15.86 6.94 -0.27
N ILE A 164 15.07 5.90 -0.05
CA ILE A 164 15.43 4.82 0.86
C ILE A 164 15.96 3.65 0.06
N SER A 165 17.08 3.08 0.49
CA SER A 165 17.62 1.82 -0.02
C SER A 165 18.19 1.01 1.14
N MET A 166 17.88 -0.29 1.26
CA MET A 166 18.34 -1.13 2.39
C MET A 166 18.02 -0.54 3.77
N ASN A 167 16.86 0.11 3.93
CA ASN A 167 16.47 0.82 5.15
C ASN A 167 17.40 2.00 5.55
N ARG A 168 18.22 2.49 4.61
CA ARG A 168 19.09 3.67 4.77
C ARG A 168 18.50 4.84 3.99
N PRO A 169 18.22 5.97 4.66
CA PRO A 169 17.71 7.17 4.02
C PRO A 169 18.83 8.02 3.42
N ASP A 170 18.66 8.42 2.17
CA ASP A 170 19.43 9.46 1.49
C ASP A 170 18.50 10.63 1.15
N TYR A 171 18.68 11.76 1.83
CA TYR A 171 17.75 12.89 1.74
C TYR A 171 17.92 13.66 0.44
N LEU A 172 16.78 13.99 -0.16
CA LEU A 172 16.70 14.66 -1.45
C LEU A 172 16.51 16.17 -1.28
N GLN A 173 17.11 16.93 -2.18
CA GLN A 173 16.90 18.36 -2.35
C GLN A 173 15.85 18.64 -3.43
N ASP A 174 15.24 19.83 -3.40
CA ASP A 174 14.17 20.20 -4.35
C ASP A 174 14.61 20.12 -5.82
N SER A 175 15.87 20.40 -6.09
CA SER A 175 16.48 20.31 -7.43
C SER A 175 16.85 18.89 -7.87
N ASP A 176 16.77 17.90 -6.98
CA ASP A 176 17.17 16.54 -7.32
C ASP A 176 16.18 15.91 -8.29
N VAL A 177 16.69 15.28 -9.36
CA VAL A 177 15.89 14.49 -10.29
C VAL A 177 15.58 13.14 -9.64
N VAL A 178 14.30 12.89 -9.34
CA VAL A 178 13.87 11.73 -8.55
C VAL A 178 14.11 10.43 -9.30
N SER A 179 13.77 10.40 -10.59
CA SER A 179 13.94 9.22 -11.45
C SER A 179 15.38 8.76 -11.60
N ALA A 180 16.37 9.64 -11.40
CA ALA A 180 17.79 9.30 -11.45
C ALA A 180 18.23 8.41 -10.26
N ARG A 181 17.50 8.42 -9.14
CA ARG A 181 17.85 7.64 -7.94
C ARG A 181 17.42 6.18 -8.00
N PHE A 182 16.37 5.88 -8.76
CA PHE A 182 15.85 4.52 -8.90
C PHE A 182 16.58 3.80 -10.03
N GLN A 183 16.73 2.47 -9.95
CA GLN A 183 17.25 1.67 -11.07
C GLN A 183 16.10 1.21 -12.00
N ARG A 184 16.38 0.99 -13.29
CA ARG A 184 15.42 0.47 -14.29
C ARG A 184 15.27 -1.06 -14.24
N ARG A 185 15.27 -1.66 -13.04
CA ARG A 185 15.14 -3.12 -12.90
C ARG A 185 13.70 -3.54 -12.67
N ASP A 186 13.40 -4.75 -13.11
CA ASP A 186 12.07 -5.35 -12.99
C ASP A 186 11.58 -5.33 -11.55
N VAL A 187 10.31 -5.00 -11.49
CA VAL A 187 9.51 -4.60 -10.36
C VAL A 187 9.63 -5.60 -9.20
N TYR A 188 9.88 -6.89 -9.41
CA TYR A 188 9.60 -7.91 -8.38
C TYR A 188 10.74 -8.33 -7.44
N GLY A 189 11.97 -7.81 -7.58
CA GLY A 189 13.13 -8.26 -6.78
C GLY A 189 13.95 -7.18 -6.07
N ALA A 190 13.59 -5.90 -6.22
CA ALA A 190 14.36 -4.74 -5.76
C ALA A 190 13.56 -3.82 -4.81
N TRP A 191 12.60 -4.38 -4.07
CA TRP A 191 11.66 -3.65 -3.21
C TRP A 191 12.27 -3.02 -1.93
N GLU A 192 13.59 -2.94 -1.89
CA GLU A 192 14.32 -2.20 -0.86
C GLU A 192 14.41 -0.70 -1.19
N GLN A 193 14.01 -0.30 -2.41
CA GLN A 193 14.00 1.09 -2.87
C GLN A 193 12.60 1.72 -2.88
N TYR A 194 12.46 2.89 -2.25
CA TYR A 194 11.21 3.68 -2.25
C TYR A 194 11.50 5.15 -1.94
N LEU A 195 10.53 6.02 -2.24
CA LEU A 195 10.53 7.40 -1.78
C LEU A 195 9.91 7.45 -0.36
N GLY A 196 10.72 7.79 0.63
CA GLY A 196 10.30 7.96 2.01
C GLY A 196 9.84 9.37 2.31
N LEU A 197 8.71 9.49 3.02
CA LEU A 197 8.14 10.73 3.53
C LEU A 197 8.34 10.77 5.05
N GLU A 198 9.35 11.50 5.51
CA GLU A 198 9.62 11.63 6.93
C GLU A 198 8.75 12.73 7.55
N HIS A 199 7.88 12.32 8.48
CA HIS A 199 7.09 13.21 9.30
C HIS A 199 6.55 12.47 10.51
N THR A 200 6.01 13.20 11.49
CA THR A 200 5.35 12.61 12.66
C THR A 200 4.05 11.91 12.26
N ASP A 201 3.78 10.75 12.86
CA ASP A 201 2.48 10.10 12.78
C ASP A 201 1.44 10.83 13.63
N THR A 202 0.57 11.59 12.95
CA THR A 202 -0.53 12.35 13.54
C THR A 202 -1.84 11.57 13.54
N ALA A 203 -1.86 10.35 12.98
CA ALA A 203 -3.05 9.52 13.03
C ALA A 203 -3.38 9.19 14.48
N PRO A 204 -4.66 9.22 14.90
CA PRO A 204 -5.05 8.71 16.20
C PRO A 204 -4.51 7.29 16.29
N LYS A 205 -3.65 7.01 17.28
CA LYS A 205 -3.15 5.66 17.60
C LYS A 205 -4.33 4.79 18.04
N ARG A 206 -5.25 4.48 17.13
CA ARG A 206 -6.22 3.40 17.31
C ARG A 206 -5.39 2.14 17.44
N ALA A 207 -5.84 1.24 18.31
CA ALA A 207 -5.22 -0.05 18.59
C ALA A 207 -5.21 -1.00 17.37
N TYR A 208 -4.62 -0.59 16.25
CA TYR A 208 -4.27 -1.45 15.12
C TYR A 208 -3.23 -2.50 15.53
N THR A 209 -2.58 -2.28 16.68
CA THR A 209 -1.77 -3.25 17.42
C THR A 209 -2.57 -4.47 17.91
N ALA A 210 -3.90 -4.41 18.05
CA ALA A 210 -4.68 -5.55 18.54
C ALA A 210 -4.71 -6.75 17.56
N ASN A 211 -4.56 -6.51 16.25
CA ASN A 211 -4.42 -7.57 15.25
C ASN A 211 -2.96 -7.86 14.86
N GLN A 212 -2.02 -6.96 15.16
CA GLN A 212 -0.60 -7.13 14.84
C GLN A 212 0.19 -7.85 15.94
N ASN A 213 -0.26 -7.79 17.21
CA ASN A 213 0.40 -8.45 18.35
C ASN A 213 -0.29 -9.73 18.82
N ARG A 214 -0.54 -10.71 17.93
CA ARG A 214 -0.91 -12.07 18.38
C ARG A 214 0.27 -12.88 18.96
N HIS A 215 1.47 -12.30 19.04
CA HIS A 215 2.68 -12.97 19.54
C HIS A 215 3.11 -12.56 20.95
N THR A 216 2.18 -12.30 21.87
CA THR A 216 2.51 -12.29 23.31
C THR A 216 1.43 -13.01 24.11
N HIS A 217 1.64 -14.31 24.30
CA HIS A 217 1.05 -15.00 25.44
C HIS A 217 1.70 -14.44 26.71
N GLU A 218 0.95 -13.65 27.49
CA GLU A 218 1.00 -13.66 28.96
C GLU A 218 -0.05 -12.67 29.50
N LYS A 219 -1.19 -13.20 29.94
CA LYS A 219 -1.95 -12.54 31.00
C LYS A 219 -1.58 -13.25 32.29
N PRO A 220 -1.01 -12.58 33.30
CA PRO A 220 -0.71 -13.20 34.57
C PRO A 220 -2.03 -13.61 35.25
N VAL A 221 -2.12 -14.89 35.62
CA VAL A 221 -3.22 -15.43 36.43
C VAL A 221 -3.02 -14.94 37.86
N ARG A 222 -3.97 -14.16 38.39
CA ARG A 222 -4.00 -13.81 39.81
C ARG A 222 -4.68 -14.94 40.57
N ILE A 223 -3.94 -15.63 41.42
CA ILE A 223 -4.49 -16.53 42.43
C ILE A 223 -4.82 -15.67 43.65
N TYR A 224 -6.08 -15.67 44.06
CA TYR A 224 -6.49 -15.11 45.36
C TYR A 224 -6.33 -16.23 46.39
N ASN A 225 -5.54 -15.97 47.44
CA ASN A 225 -5.48 -16.79 48.64
C ASN A 225 -6.71 -16.56 49.52
#